data_AF-A0A927UWA8-F1
#
_entry.id   AF-A0A927UWA8-F1
#
_cell.length_a   1.000
_cell.length_b   1.000
_cell.length_c   1.000
_cell.angle_alpha   90.00
_cell.angle_beta   90.00
_cell.angle_gamma   90.00
#
_symmetry.space_group_name_H-M   'P 1'
#
loop_
_entity.id
_entity.type
_entity.pdbx_description
1 polymer ?
#
loop_
_entity_poly.entity_id
_entity_poly.type
_entity_poly.pdbx_seq_one_letter_code
_entity_poly.pdbx_strand_id
1 'polypeptide(L)'
;MDKCRKREEYINRMVENLRLLRTATSLTQEQLAEKVGVSRQTIIAIEKKKRCLSWTLYLALIAIFIANEKSNELIRNLQILDIFELQCESGGNEIEY
;
A
#
# COMPACT_ATOMS: atom_id res chain seq x y z
N MET A 1 0.48 -8.52 19.94
CA MET A 1 1.01 -7.36 19.18
C MET A 1 -0.18 -6.59 18.63
N ASP A 2 -0.35 -5.32 18.98
CA ASP A 2 -1.49 -4.50 18.58
C ASP A 2 -1.54 -4.27 17.06
N LYS A 3 -2.60 -4.78 16.40
CA LYS A 3 -2.85 -4.66 14.95
C LYS A 3 -2.83 -3.19 14.47
N CYS A 4 -3.18 -2.22 15.34
CA CYS A 4 -3.18 -0.79 15.00
C CYS A 4 -1.79 -0.25 14.70
N ARG A 5 -0.77 -0.61 15.51
CA ARG A 5 0.60 -0.09 15.36
C ARG A 5 1.22 -0.49 14.01
N LYS A 6 0.96 -1.73 13.57
CA LYS A 6 1.55 -2.27 12.34
C LYS A 6 0.97 -1.65 11.08
N ARG A 7 -0.35 -1.35 11.08
CA ARG A 7 -1.01 -0.62 9.99
C ARG A 7 -0.42 0.77 9.78
N GLU A 8 -0.16 1.49 10.88
CA GLU A 8 0.45 2.81 10.82
C GLU A 8 1.87 2.76 10.28
N GLU A 9 2.66 1.75 10.67
CA GLU A 9 4.01 1.53 10.12
C GLU A 9 3.98 1.32 8.60
N TYR A 10 3.06 0.50 8.08
CA TYR A 10 2.89 0.30 6.64
C TYR A 10 2.44 1.56 5.91
N ILE A 11 1.47 2.28 6.47
CA ILE A 11 1.01 3.55 5.92
C ILE A 11 2.19 4.54 5.84
N ASN A 12 2.97 4.67 6.90
CA ASN A 12 4.11 5.57 6.94
C ASN A 12 5.13 5.21 5.85
N ARG A 13 5.50 3.93 5.73
CA ARG A 13 6.42 3.46 4.68
C ARG A 13 5.86 3.71 3.27
N MET A 14 4.56 3.52 3.06
CA MET A 14 3.90 3.85 1.80
C MET A 14 3.99 5.34 1.49
N VAL A 15 3.67 6.22 2.44
CA VAL A 15 3.69 7.68 2.24
C VAL A 15 5.10 8.18 1.94
N GLU A 16 6.11 7.69 2.66
CA GLU A 16 7.52 8.03 2.43
C GLU A 16 7.99 7.66 1.00
N ASN A 17 7.46 6.58 0.44
CA ASN A 17 7.92 6.01 -0.82
C ASN A 17 6.90 6.14 -1.97
N LEU A 18 5.78 6.84 -1.76
CA LEU A 18 4.66 6.87 -2.71
C LEU A 18 5.10 7.37 -4.09
N ARG A 19 5.94 8.41 -4.13
CA ARG A 19 6.49 8.95 -5.37
C ARG A 19 7.34 7.91 -6.10
N LEU A 20 8.22 7.22 -5.38
CA LEU A 20 9.13 6.23 -5.94
C LEU A 20 8.33 5.06 -6.57
N LEU A 21 7.36 4.51 -5.82
CA LEU A 21 6.46 3.46 -6.30
C LEU A 21 5.67 3.90 -7.53
N ARG A 22 5.13 5.11 -7.51
CA ARG A 22 4.40 5.68 -8.64
C ARG A 22 5.30 5.83 -9.87
N THR A 23 6.52 6.32 -9.73
CA THR A 23 7.45 6.44 -10.86
C THR A 23 7.91 5.09 -11.39
N ALA A 24 8.04 4.07 -10.52
CA ALA A 24 8.39 2.71 -10.92
C ALA A 24 7.31 2.05 -11.80
N THR A 25 6.04 2.44 -11.60
CA THR A 25 4.91 2.04 -12.46
C THR A 25 4.71 2.94 -13.69
N SER A 26 5.59 3.92 -13.90
CA SER A 26 5.48 4.93 -14.97
C SER A 26 4.17 5.73 -14.95
N LEU A 27 3.51 5.83 -13.80
CA LEU A 27 2.27 6.58 -13.66
C LEU A 27 2.55 8.05 -13.34
N THR A 28 1.77 8.94 -13.94
CA THR A 28 1.67 10.34 -13.47
C THR A 28 0.80 10.42 -12.21
N GLN A 29 0.87 11.56 -11.50
CA GLN A 29 0.01 11.80 -10.33
C GLN A 29 -1.48 11.77 -10.69
N GLU A 30 -1.84 12.24 -11.90
CA GLU A 30 -3.20 12.20 -12.42
C GLU A 30 -3.67 10.76 -12.64
N GLN A 31 -2.88 9.97 -13.37
CA GLN A 31 -3.23 8.57 -13.67
C GLN A 31 -3.33 7.70 -12.42
N LEU A 32 -2.46 7.93 -11.43
CA LEU A 32 -2.58 7.21 -10.15
C LEU A 32 -3.86 7.61 -9.42
N ALA A 33 -4.20 8.91 -9.40
CA ALA A 33 -5.38 9.42 -8.74
C ALA A 33 -6.67 8.87 -9.36
N GLU A 34 -6.74 8.84 -10.69
CA GLU A 34 -7.85 8.24 -11.45
C GLU A 34 -8.02 6.76 -11.11
N LYS A 35 -6.92 5.98 -11.08
CA LYS A 35 -6.96 4.55 -10.76
C LYS A 35 -7.47 4.24 -9.35
N VAL A 36 -7.21 5.12 -8.36
CA VAL A 36 -7.66 4.92 -6.97
C VAL A 36 -8.91 5.74 -6.61
N GLY A 37 -9.52 6.43 -7.58
CA GLY A 37 -10.77 7.16 -7.38
C GLY A 37 -10.64 8.39 -6.48
N VAL A 38 -9.52 9.11 -6.52
CA VAL A 38 -9.31 10.36 -5.77
C VAL A 38 -8.88 11.49 -6.71
N SER A 39 -8.89 12.73 -6.21
CA SER A 39 -8.36 13.86 -6.98
C SER A 39 -6.83 13.82 -7.06
N ARG A 40 -6.26 14.31 -8.16
CA ARG A 40 -4.80 14.52 -8.30
C ARG A 40 -4.19 15.29 -7.12
N GLN A 41 -4.91 16.28 -6.59
CA GLN A 41 -4.48 17.07 -5.44
C GLN A 41 -4.33 16.22 -4.18
N THR A 42 -5.15 15.17 -4.03
CA THR A 42 -5.02 14.20 -2.94
C THR A 42 -3.68 13.47 -3.01
N ILE A 43 -3.32 12.93 -4.19
CA ILE A 43 -2.02 12.27 -4.39
C ILE A 43 -0.86 13.25 -4.15
N ILE A 44 -0.94 14.48 -4.67
CA ILE A 44 0.07 15.52 -4.43
C ILE A 44 0.24 15.80 -2.93
N ALA A 45 -0.87 15.93 -2.20
CA ALA A 45 -0.83 16.22 -0.77
C ALA A 45 -0.23 15.07 0.04
N ILE A 46 -0.53 13.82 -0.33
CA ILE A 46 0.04 12.63 0.30
C ILE A 46 1.55 12.55 0.01
N GLU A 47 1.99 12.71 -1.25
CA GLU A 47 3.43 12.71 -1.60
C GLU A 47 4.21 13.83 -0.89
N LYS A 48 3.55 14.96 -0.61
CA LYS A 48 4.12 16.07 0.15
C LYS A 48 3.97 15.92 1.67
N LYS A 49 3.42 14.79 2.15
CA LYS A 49 3.16 14.50 3.57
C LYS A 49 2.26 15.53 4.26
N LYS A 50 1.44 16.24 3.48
CA LYS A 50 0.48 17.24 3.97
C LYS A 50 -0.89 16.64 4.29
N ARG A 51 -1.10 15.36 3.97
CA ARG A 51 -2.36 14.65 4.18
C ARG A 51 -2.07 13.22 4.63
N CYS A 52 -2.78 12.76 5.66
CA CYS A 52 -2.74 11.38 6.11
C CYS A 52 -3.39 10.45 5.07
N LEU A 53 -2.74 9.33 4.81
CA LEU A 53 -3.26 8.26 3.95
C LEU A 53 -4.23 7.38 4.77
N SER A 54 -5.45 7.17 4.30
CA SER A 54 -6.39 6.26 4.95
C SER A 54 -6.04 4.81 4.64
N TRP A 55 -6.43 3.88 5.53
CA TRP A 55 -6.20 2.45 5.33
C TRP A 55 -6.83 1.93 4.02
N THR A 56 -8.05 2.37 3.69
CA THR A 56 -8.71 2.00 2.44
C THR A 56 -7.94 2.45 1.21
N LEU A 57 -7.41 3.69 1.22
CA LEU A 57 -6.62 4.20 0.10
C LEU A 57 -5.25 3.51 0.03
N TYR A 58 -4.65 3.16 1.17
CA TYR A 58 -3.46 2.31 1.22
C TYR A 58 -3.69 0.97 0.52
N LEU A 59 -4.79 0.27 0.81
CA LEU A 59 -5.09 -1.02 0.17
C LEU A 59 -5.29 -0.88 -1.35
N ALA A 60 -5.97 0.17 -1.79
CA ALA A 60 -6.14 0.45 -3.23
C ALA A 60 -4.79 0.70 -3.93
N LEU A 61 -3.88 1.46 -3.30
CA LEU A 61 -2.52 1.69 -3.82
C LEU A 61 -1.71 0.39 -3.85
N ILE A 62 -1.78 -0.43 -2.81
CA ILE A 62 -1.13 -1.73 -2.75
C ILE A 62 -1.56 -2.60 -3.93
N ALA A 63 -2.87 -2.72 -4.19
CA ALA A 63 -3.39 -3.53 -5.29
C ALA A 63 -2.82 -3.12 -6.66
N ILE A 64 -2.60 -1.82 -6.89
CA ILE A 64 -1.98 -1.30 -8.11
C ILE A 64 -0.48 -1.65 -8.17
N PHE A 65 0.25 -1.43 -7.08
CA PHE A 65 1.70 -1.57 -7.06
C PHE A 65 2.18 -3.02 -7.03
N ILE A 66 1.44 -3.95 -6.44
CA ILE A 66 1.81 -5.37 -6.48
C ILE A 66 1.62 -5.98 -7.88
N ALA A 67 0.73 -5.42 -8.70
CA ALA A 67 0.45 -5.87 -10.06
C ALA A 67 1.55 -5.48 -11.07
N ASN A 68 2.46 -4.57 -10.70
CA ASN A 68 3.61 -4.20 -11.51
C ASN A 68 4.90 -4.73 -10.88
N GLU A 69 5.69 -5.46 -11.67
CA GLU A 69 6.89 -6.16 -11.21
C GLU A 69 7.89 -5.24 -10.48
N LYS A 70 8.19 -4.07 -11.06
CA LYS A 70 9.17 -3.13 -10.49
C LYS A 70 8.70 -2.54 -9.16
N SER A 71 7.44 -2.12 -9.07
CA SER A 71 6.93 -1.60 -7.79
C SER A 71 6.69 -2.69 -6.75
N ASN A 72 6.40 -3.93 -7.17
CA ASN A 72 6.26 -5.07 -6.27
C ASN A 72 7.61 -5.42 -5.61
N GLU A 73 8.70 -5.40 -6.38
CA GLU A 73 10.05 -5.56 -5.84
C GLU A 73 10.36 -4.49 -4.77
N LEU A 74 10.03 -3.22 -5.06
CA LEU A 74 10.18 -2.13 -4.11
C LEU A 74 9.33 -2.32 -2.85
N ILE A 75 8.08 -2.79 -2.97
CA ILE A 75 7.22 -3.08 -1.82
C ILE A 75 7.87 -4.10 -0.88
N ARG A 76 8.48 -5.15 -1.44
CA ARG A 76 9.17 -6.19 -0.67
C ARG A 76 10.42 -5.64 0.01
N ASN A 77 11.25 -4.93 -0.73
CA ASN A 77 12.52 -4.38 -0.23
C ASN A 77 12.32 -3.31 0.85
N LEU A 78 11.30 -2.47 0.69
CA LEU A 78 10.95 -1.40 1.63
C LEU A 78 10.02 -1.88 2.75
N GLN A 79 9.64 -3.16 2.74
CA GLN A 79 8.73 -3.78 3.71
C GLN A 79 7.45 -2.94 3.91
N ILE A 80 6.88 -2.46 2.81
CA ILE A 80 5.64 -1.66 2.79
C ILE A 80 4.40 -2.56 3.02
N LEU A 81 4.55 -3.85 2.72
CA LEU A 81 3.59 -4.91 3.01
C LEU A 81 4.35 -6.17 3.37
N ASP A 82 3.94 -6.85 4.42
CA ASP A 82 4.46 -8.17 4.78
C ASP A 82 3.42 -9.23 4.44
N ILE A 83 3.60 -9.90 3.29
CA ILE A 83 2.61 -10.85 2.74
C ILE A 83 2.51 -12.11 3.60
N PHE A 84 3.58 -12.49 4.32
CA PHE A 84 3.60 -13.70 5.14
C PHE A 84 2.65 -13.64 6.34
N GLU A 85 2.29 -12.45 6.83
CA GLU A 85 1.39 -12.33 7.98
C GLU A 85 -0.09 -12.60 7.62
N LEU A 86 -0.46 -12.47 6.34
CA LEU A 86 -1.85 -12.66 5.88
C LEU A 86 -2.24 -14.14 5.68
N GLN A 87 -1.28 -15.06 5.67
CA GLN A 87 -1.57 -16.49 5.55
C GLN A 87 -2.03 -17.14 6.86
N CYS A 88 -1.89 -16.44 8.00
CA CYS A 88 -2.25 -16.99 9.32
C CYS A 88 -3.74 -16.83 9.69
N GLU A 89 -4.51 -16.01 8.97
CA GLU A 89 -5.97 -15.82 9.25
C GLU A 89 -6.86 -16.90 8.59
N SER A 90 -6.27 -17.93 7.95
CA SER A 90 -7.00 -19.05 7.31
C SER A 90 -6.70 -20.41 7.95
N GLY A 91 -6.42 -20.44 9.26
CA GLY A 91 -6.48 -21.68 10.03
C GLY A 91 -7.94 -22.12 10.18
N GLY A 92 -8.44 -22.88 9.20
CA GLY A 92 -9.75 -23.52 9.29
C GLY A 92 -9.83 -24.42 10.50
N ASN A 93 -11.01 -24.47 11.12
CA ASN A 93 -11.37 -25.52 12.07
C ASN A 93 -11.18 -26.88 11.40
N GLU A 94 -10.06 -27.55 11.68
CA GLU A 94 -9.98 -29.00 11.54
C GLU A 94 -10.94 -29.59 12.56
N ILE A 95 -12.08 -30.06 12.08
CA ILE A 95 -12.94 -30.97 12.83
C ILE A 95 -12.23 -32.32 12.77
N GLU A 96 -11.61 -32.73 13.88
CA GLU A 96 -11.20 -34.12 14.08
C GLU A 96 -12.44 -35.02 13.97
N TYR A 97 -12.36 -36.00 13.07
CA TYR A 97 -13.29 -37.14 13.00
C TYR A 97 -12.80 -38.28 13.90
#